data_AF-A0A6I4HV47-F1
#
_entry.id   AF-A0A6I4HV47-F1
#
_cell.length_a   1.000
_cell.length_b   1.000
_cell.length_c   1.000
_cell.angle_alpha   90.00
_cell.angle_beta   90.00
_cell.angle_gamma   90.00
#
_symmetry.space_group_name_H-M   'P 1'
#
loop_
_entity.id
_entity.type
_entity.pdbx_description
1 polymer ?
#
loop_
_entity_poly.entity_id
_entity_poly.type
_entity_poly.pdbx_seq_one_letter_code
_entity_poly.pdbx_strand_id
1 'polypeptide(L)'
;MEKEFLKYPGDSPEKEYCQKDWKGYKRLKQIEPIVNDKLNGVETGLENYQSSTAGNNLNLFGKKEWKFFIPEEVTGPIAQYEFKHFKDQIEKYGYMGLNFENVETKIYEPMVAFVLCSNEVKLKDVDTQEIIKVDNHHYRQLYLEGWELGKKDYEAEFPITAALLYSDHSPKLLGDLHYHYYHSDVSNSSYGWEYVKKTCPLMLTENVIKKLGYNSAKLSATDDWRSRYPEVFKEFDNHANKSSGPVNINEGINYHAINNLFDRFYDAYDSIFDQLRGYDYDLKKQNIIYQDTLDEKCSKDFEYILLNNMANKDGLKFFVEDVYYNKIGRLYLLFKQLQSYRLNQLNDDHGVAVKDESFLMISNGYLPAIVTILNQIQQLSAKMSVVTLRSLGDLKMDDYNILGNYIPLEKLTDNQDNGSVSALQEVFLNGNWRFYVQALTQTKPKLLDENFKFIGNRNKHIGVICGYFEDLKKIGIIKPVSRKTLAKALNAALNDFNMGEDGRTFANETYQYSKDFKPQLYKLANLDS
;
A
#
# COMPACT_ATOMS: atom_id res chain seq x y z
N MET A 1 -30.04 -36.20 15.79
CA MET A 1 -29.31 -36.45 17.05
C MET A 1 -29.94 -37.54 17.91
N GLU A 2 -31.20 -37.43 18.36
CA GLU A 2 -31.81 -38.46 19.22
C GLU A 2 -31.88 -39.86 18.56
N LYS A 3 -32.17 -39.90 17.25
CA LYS A 3 -32.12 -41.15 16.44
C LYS A 3 -30.70 -41.69 16.19
N GLU A 4 -29.67 -40.84 16.29
CA GLU A 4 -28.27 -41.24 16.18
C GLU A 4 -27.76 -41.82 17.50
N PHE A 5 -28.20 -41.25 18.61
CA PHE A 5 -27.86 -41.66 19.97
C PHE A 5 -28.29 -43.11 20.28
N LEU A 6 -29.42 -43.56 19.72
CA LEU A 6 -29.96 -44.91 19.90
C LEU A 6 -29.18 -46.01 19.14
N LYS A 7 -28.21 -45.65 18.29
CA LYS A 7 -27.44 -46.62 17.48
C LYS A 7 -26.27 -47.28 18.20
N TYR A 8 -25.89 -46.79 19.39
CA TYR A 8 -24.71 -47.27 20.12
C TYR A 8 -25.09 -48.19 21.29
N PRO A 9 -24.89 -49.52 21.18
CA PRO A 9 -25.11 -50.44 22.30
C PRO A 9 -23.92 -50.44 23.27
N GLY A 10 -24.20 -50.55 24.57
CA GLY A 10 -23.18 -50.69 25.62
C GLY A 10 -22.50 -49.38 26.06
N ASP A 11 -21.53 -49.50 26.98
CA ASP A 11 -20.71 -48.39 27.52
C ASP A 11 -19.51 -48.13 26.60
N SER A 12 -19.78 -47.69 25.36
CA SER A 12 -18.71 -47.30 24.44
C SER A 12 -18.28 -45.84 24.67
N PRO A 13 -17.00 -45.50 24.44
CA PRO A 13 -16.50 -44.12 24.51
C PRO A 13 -17.28 -43.13 23.63
N GLU A 14 -17.79 -43.60 22.49
CA GLU A 14 -18.60 -42.82 21.55
C GLU A 14 -19.96 -42.43 22.15
N LYS A 15 -20.52 -43.28 23.03
CA LYS A 15 -21.74 -42.97 23.76
C LYS A 15 -21.53 -41.90 24.83
N GLU A 16 -20.38 -41.90 25.50
CA GLU A 16 -20.03 -40.84 26.46
C GLU A 16 -19.85 -39.48 25.77
N TYR A 17 -19.22 -39.48 24.59
CA TYR A 17 -19.09 -38.29 23.74
C TYR A 17 -20.46 -37.77 23.29
N CYS A 18 -21.32 -38.63 22.75
CA CYS A 18 -22.67 -38.26 22.35
C CYS A 18 -23.54 -37.80 23.53
N GLN A 19 -23.30 -38.26 24.76
CA GLN A 19 -24.00 -37.81 25.96
C GLN A 19 -23.62 -36.39 26.37
N LYS A 20 -22.35 -36.00 26.21
CA LYS A 20 -21.88 -34.64 26.48
C LYS A 20 -22.49 -33.65 25.47
N ASP A 21 -22.51 -34.00 24.20
CA ASP A 21 -23.12 -33.18 23.14
C ASP A 21 -24.65 -33.08 23.30
N TRP A 22 -25.32 -34.16 23.69
CA TRP A 22 -26.77 -34.14 23.94
C TRP A 22 -27.16 -33.27 25.14
N LYS A 23 -26.34 -33.25 26.21
CA LYS A 23 -26.52 -32.31 27.33
C LYS A 23 -26.32 -30.86 26.88
N GLY A 24 -25.37 -30.59 25.99
CA GLY A 24 -25.17 -29.28 25.37
C GLY A 24 -26.39 -28.85 24.54
N TYR A 25 -26.89 -29.73 23.68
CA TYR A 25 -28.07 -29.47 22.85
C TYR A 25 -29.34 -29.19 23.69
N LYS A 26 -29.57 -29.96 24.77
CA LYS A 26 -30.71 -29.71 25.68
C LYS A 26 -30.61 -28.36 26.39
N ARG A 27 -29.40 -27.93 26.78
CA ARG A 27 -29.19 -26.59 27.35
C ARG A 27 -29.47 -25.48 26.33
N LEU A 28 -29.04 -25.66 25.08
CA LEU A 28 -29.31 -24.71 24.00
C LEU A 28 -30.82 -24.59 23.70
N LYS A 29 -31.55 -25.71 23.66
CA LYS A 29 -33.02 -25.70 23.50
C LYS A 29 -33.78 -25.07 24.67
N GLN A 30 -33.21 -25.07 25.87
CA GLN A 30 -33.81 -24.42 27.05
C GLN A 30 -33.64 -22.90 27.05
N ILE A 31 -32.60 -22.37 26.39
CA ILE A 31 -32.34 -20.92 26.32
C ILE A 31 -32.89 -20.27 25.05
N GLU A 32 -33.21 -21.05 24.01
CA GLU A 32 -33.79 -20.58 22.74
C GLU A 32 -35.05 -19.69 22.92
N PRO A 33 -36.02 -19.99 23.81
CA PRO A 33 -37.17 -19.12 24.03
C PRO A 33 -36.78 -17.76 24.63
N ILE A 34 -35.79 -17.76 25.54
CA ILE A 34 -35.29 -16.54 26.22
C ILE A 34 -34.55 -15.62 25.24
N VAL A 35 -33.84 -16.22 24.29
CA VAL A 35 -33.14 -15.48 23.22
C VAL A 35 -34.15 -14.90 22.23
N ASN A 36 -35.16 -15.68 21.84
CA ASN A 36 -36.20 -15.21 20.91
C ASN A 36 -37.06 -14.09 21.51
N ASP A 37 -37.42 -14.15 22.79
CA ASP A 37 -38.15 -13.07 23.45
C ASP A 37 -37.35 -11.76 23.52
N LYS A 38 -36.02 -11.85 23.71
CA LYS A 38 -35.15 -10.67 23.68
C LYS A 38 -34.98 -10.10 22.28
N LEU A 39 -34.92 -10.93 21.25
CA LEU A 39 -34.82 -10.49 19.85
C LEU A 39 -36.11 -9.80 19.38
N ASN A 40 -37.27 -10.35 19.73
CA ASN A 40 -38.58 -9.76 19.39
C ASN A 40 -38.77 -8.37 20.03
N GLY A 41 -38.24 -8.17 21.25
CA GLY A 41 -38.25 -6.85 21.92
C GLY A 41 -37.31 -5.82 21.29
N VAL A 42 -36.26 -6.26 20.59
CA VAL A 42 -35.33 -5.39 19.87
C VAL A 42 -35.90 -4.97 18.51
N GLU A 43 -36.57 -5.89 17.80
CA GLU A 43 -37.24 -5.60 16.52
C GLU A 43 -38.37 -4.57 16.68
N THR A 44 -39.19 -4.70 17.74
CA THR A 44 -40.23 -3.69 18.06
C THR A 44 -39.66 -2.33 18.47
N GLY A 45 -38.44 -2.28 19.01
CA GLY A 45 -37.73 -1.03 19.29
C GLY A 45 -37.22 -0.34 18.01
N LEU A 46 -36.76 -1.12 17.03
CA LEU A 46 -36.22 -0.63 15.76
C LEU A 46 -37.28 -0.07 14.82
N GLU A 47 -38.46 -0.71 14.72
CA GLU A 47 -39.58 -0.21 13.91
C GLU A 47 -40.13 1.14 14.42
N ASN A 48 -40.13 1.33 15.73
CA ASN A 48 -40.56 2.59 16.37
C ASN A 48 -39.53 3.71 16.21
N TYR A 49 -38.25 3.39 16.06
CA TYR A 49 -37.19 4.38 15.83
C TYR A 49 -37.15 4.86 14.37
N GLN A 50 -37.32 3.93 13.42
CA GLN A 50 -37.28 4.24 11.98
C GLN A 50 -38.48 5.06 11.49
N SER A 51 -39.65 4.88 12.11
CA SER A 51 -40.85 5.67 11.80
C SER A 51 -40.77 7.13 12.26
N SER A 52 -39.85 7.46 13.18
CA SER A 52 -39.69 8.83 13.72
C SER A 52 -38.69 9.72 12.96
N THR A 53 -37.87 9.15 12.08
CA THR A 53 -36.72 9.86 11.47
C THR A 53 -36.74 9.94 9.94
N ALA A 54 -37.71 9.31 9.26
CA ALA A 54 -37.76 9.23 7.79
C ALA A 54 -38.42 10.44 7.07
N GLY A 55 -38.73 11.52 7.78
CA GLY A 55 -39.41 12.69 7.20
C GLY A 55 -38.45 13.84 6.86
N ASN A 56 -38.02 13.90 5.60
CA ASN A 56 -37.43 15.07 4.92
C ASN A 56 -35.96 15.38 5.22
N ASN A 57 -35.04 14.85 4.39
CA ASN A 57 -33.87 15.53 3.81
C ASN A 57 -32.83 14.51 3.28
N LEU A 58 -33.00 14.00 2.07
CA LEU A 58 -31.95 13.21 1.40
C LEU A 58 -32.15 13.29 -0.11
N ASN A 59 -31.71 14.39 -0.73
CA ASN A 59 -31.51 14.45 -2.19
C ASN A 59 -30.48 15.52 -2.62
N LEU A 60 -29.50 15.85 -1.76
CA LEU A 60 -28.51 16.90 -2.06
C LEU A 60 -27.04 16.55 -1.76
N PHE A 61 -26.70 15.30 -1.47
CA PHE A 61 -25.29 14.88 -1.32
C PHE A 61 -24.93 13.90 -2.43
N GLY A 62 -23.88 14.22 -3.18
CA GLY A 62 -23.32 13.33 -4.21
C GLY A 62 -23.08 11.93 -3.66
N LYS A 63 -23.29 10.90 -4.49
CA LYS A 63 -23.10 9.50 -4.10
C LYS A 63 -21.75 9.34 -3.40
N LYS A 64 -21.77 9.08 -2.08
CA LYS A 64 -20.56 8.78 -1.30
C LYS A 64 -19.95 7.50 -1.89
N GLU A 65 -18.71 7.57 -2.36
CA GLU A 65 -17.98 6.37 -2.78
C GLU A 65 -17.56 5.62 -1.52
N TRP A 66 -18.06 4.40 -1.36
CA TRP A 66 -17.71 3.58 -0.21
C TRP A 66 -16.29 3.04 -0.36
N LYS A 67 -15.51 3.15 0.72
CA LYS A 67 -14.13 2.68 0.82
C LYS A 67 -14.02 1.77 2.02
N PHE A 68 -13.50 0.57 1.82
CA PHE A 68 -13.45 -0.45 2.86
C PHE A 68 -12.07 -1.08 3.02
N PHE A 69 -11.73 -1.42 4.28
CA PHE A 69 -10.68 -2.39 4.63
C PHE A 69 -11.31 -3.63 5.26
N ILE A 70 -10.62 -4.77 5.19
CA ILE A 70 -10.93 -5.93 6.04
C ILE A 70 -10.14 -5.77 7.34
N PRO A 71 -10.76 -5.40 8.46
CA PRO A 71 -10.05 -5.31 9.73
C PRO A 71 -9.84 -6.72 10.32
N GLU A 72 -8.69 -6.94 10.97
CA GLU A 72 -8.40 -8.21 11.68
C GLU A 72 -9.50 -8.55 12.69
N GLU A 73 -10.07 -7.54 13.36
CA GLU A 73 -11.11 -7.71 14.38
C GLU A 73 -12.44 -8.24 13.84
N VAL A 74 -12.67 -8.11 12.52
CA VAL A 74 -13.91 -8.58 11.86
C VAL A 74 -13.69 -9.92 11.17
N THR A 75 -12.44 -10.32 10.97
CA THR A 75 -12.09 -11.69 10.59
C THR A 75 -12.19 -12.62 11.80
N GLY A 76 -13.41 -12.83 12.30
CA GLY A 76 -13.65 -13.94 13.22
C GLY A 76 -13.21 -15.26 12.58
N PRO A 77 -13.05 -16.35 13.36
CA PRO A 77 -12.55 -17.63 12.85
C PRO A 77 -13.29 -18.15 11.60
N ILE A 78 -14.58 -17.85 11.47
CA ILE A 78 -15.41 -18.19 10.31
C ILE A 78 -14.96 -17.42 9.06
N ALA A 79 -14.79 -16.10 9.15
CA ALA A 79 -14.34 -15.28 8.02
C ALA A 79 -12.91 -15.63 7.60
N GLN A 80 -12.04 -15.97 8.55
CA GLN A 80 -10.69 -16.49 8.24
C GLN A 80 -10.76 -17.84 7.53
N TYR A 81 -11.66 -18.72 7.96
CA TYR A 81 -11.86 -20.02 7.31
C TYR A 81 -12.43 -19.88 5.89
N GLU A 82 -13.43 -19.02 5.68
CA GLU A 82 -14.00 -18.74 4.35
C GLU A 82 -12.96 -18.11 3.41
N PHE A 83 -12.26 -17.07 3.87
CA PHE A 83 -11.19 -16.45 3.10
C PHE A 83 -10.10 -17.45 2.73
N LYS A 84 -9.64 -18.25 3.70
CA LYS A 84 -8.67 -19.33 3.45
C LYS A 84 -9.20 -20.33 2.44
N HIS A 85 -10.46 -20.75 2.55
CA HIS A 85 -11.09 -21.64 1.59
C HIS A 85 -11.06 -21.06 0.17
N PHE A 86 -11.44 -19.79 -0.01
CA PHE A 86 -11.39 -19.15 -1.33
C PHE A 86 -9.97 -19.03 -1.88
N LYS A 87 -9.02 -18.69 -1.01
CA LYS A 87 -7.60 -18.64 -1.34
C LYS A 87 -7.09 -20.01 -1.81
N ASP A 88 -7.34 -21.06 -1.04
CA ASP A 88 -6.91 -22.43 -1.36
C ASP A 88 -7.53 -22.91 -2.68
N GLN A 89 -8.79 -22.55 -2.97
CA GLN A 89 -9.45 -22.85 -4.26
C GLN A 89 -8.75 -22.15 -5.43
N ILE A 90 -8.50 -20.85 -5.31
CA ILE A 90 -7.84 -20.07 -6.36
C ILE A 90 -6.40 -20.53 -6.57
N GLU A 91 -5.64 -20.82 -5.51
CA GLU A 91 -4.27 -21.33 -5.62
C GLU A 91 -4.24 -22.71 -6.30
N LYS A 92 -5.22 -23.57 -6.00
CA LYS A 92 -5.30 -24.92 -6.56
C LYS A 92 -5.73 -24.95 -8.03
N TYR A 93 -6.70 -24.11 -8.41
CA TYR A 93 -7.33 -24.16 -9.73
C TYR A 93 -6.97 -22.97 -10.64
N GLY A 94 -6.25 -21.98 -10.11
CA GLY A 94 -5.94 -20.72 -10.78
C GLY A 94 -7.06 -19.68 -10.74
N TYR A 95 -8.30 -20.10 -10.43
CA TYR A 95 -9.48 -19.25 -10.28
C TYR A 95 -10.59 -19.96 -9.50
N MET A 96 -11.59 -19.20 -9.06
CA MET A 96 -12.87 -19.70 -8.55
C MET A 96 -13.97 -19.43 -9.57
N GLY A 97 -14.58 -20.48 -10.12
CA GLY A 97 -15.71 -20.36 -11.04
C GLY A 97 -17.01 -20.08 -10.29
N LEU A 98 -17.79 -19.11 -10.77
CA LEU A 98 -19.07 -18.72 -10.18
C LEU A 98 -20.12 -18.49 -11.25
N ASN A 99 -21.35 -18.88 -10.94
CA ASN A 99 -22.50 -18.58 -11.77
C ASN A 99 -23.37 -17.55 -11.04
N PHE A 100 -23.34 -16.30 -11.52
CA PHE A 100 -24.22 -15.25 -11.04
C PHE A 100 -25.29 -15.01 -12.09
N GLU A 101 -26.58 -15.19 -11.74
CA GLU A 101 -27.70 -14.86 -12.64
C GLU A 101 -27.62 -15.53 -14.04
N ASN A 102 -27.06 -16.74 -14.14
CA ASN A 102 -26.79 -17.49 -15.38
C ASN A 102 -25.59 -16.97 -16.19
N VAL A 103 -24.79 -16.08 -15.64
CA VAL A 103 -23.51 -15.65 -16.20
C VAL A 103 -22.39 -16.41 -15.51
N GLU A 104 -21.70 -17.26 -16.27
CA GLU A 104 -20.48 -17.92 -15.81
C GLU A 104 -19.33 -16.91 -15.76
N THR A 105 -18.72 -16.79 -14.58
CA THR A 105 -17.64 -15.86 -14.26
C THR A 105 -16.50 -16.60 -13.56
N LYS A 106 -15.31 -16.00 -13.60
CA LYS A 106 -14.11 -16.51 -12.90
C LYS A 106 -13.53 -15.42 -12.02
N ILE A 107 -13.40 -15.69 -10.73
CA ILE A 107 -12.71 -14.81 -9.79
C ILE A 107 -11.27 -15.30 -9.61
N TYR A 108 -10.33 -14.38 -9.79
CA TYR A 108 -8.89 -14.65 -9.68
C TYR A 108 -8.27 -14.16 -8.38
N GLU A 109 -9.02 -13.38 -7.59
CA GLU A 109 -8.51 -12.71 -6.40
C GLU A 109 -9.30 -13.17 -5.14
N PRO A 110 -8.63 -13.74 -4.12
CA PRO A 110 -9.30 -14.31 -2.95
C PRO A 110 -10.16 -13.32 -2.16
N MET A 111 -9.76 -12.05 -2.05
CA MET A 111 -10.54 -11.07 -1.30
C MET A 111 -11.82 -10.67 -2.02
N VAL A 112 -11.78 -10.51 -3.34
CA VAL A 112 -12.98 -10.35 -4.15
C VAL A 112 -13.87 -11.58 -4.00
N ALA A 113 -13.32 -12.79 -4.05
CA ALA A 113 -14.10 -14.01 -3.84
C ALA A 113 -14.79 -14.01 -2.46
N PHE A 114 -14.07 -13.60 -1.41
CA PHE A 114 -14.64 -13.47 -0.07
C PHE A 114 -15.81 -12.46 -0.03
N VAL A 115 -15.61 -11.25 -0.54
CA VAL A 115 -16.67 -10.23 -0.54
C VAL A 115 -17.88 -10.63 -1.37
N LEU A 116 -17.66 -11.27 -2.52
CA LEU A 116 -18.74 -11.66 -3.40
C LEU A 116 -19.46 -12.92 -2.88
N CYS A 117 -18.78 -13.91 -2.32
CA CYS A 117 -19.36 -15.23 -2.07
C CYS A 117 -19.82 -15.46 -0.63
N SER A 118 -19.23 -14.79 0.37
CA SER A 118 -19.61 -15.01 1.77
C SER A 118 -21.07 -14.61 2.03
N ASN A 119 -21.70 -15.24 3.02
CA ASN A 119 -23.10 -14.96 3.36
C ASN A 119 -23.25 -13.63 4.10
N GLU A 120 -22.28 -13.30 4.95
CA GLU A 120 -22.22 -12.03 5.66
C GLU A 120 -20.79 -11.51 5.66
N VAL A 121 -20.59 -10.38 4.99
CA VAL A 121 -19.30 -9.70 4.99
C VAL A 121 -19.46 -8.45 5.82
N LYS A 122 -18.59 -8.30 6.81
CA LYS A 122 -18.48 -7.07 7.59
C LYS A 122 -17.13 -6.44 7.25
N LEU A 123 -17.13 -5.18 6.87
CA LEU A 123 -15.93 -4.42 6.52
C LEU A 123 -15.84 -3.15 7.35
N LYS A 124 -14.64 -2.59 7.48
CA LYS A 124 -14.44 -1.29 8.15
C LYS A 124 -14.48 -0.17 7.11
N ASP A 125 -15.43 0.74 7.23
CA ASP A 125 -15.48 1.96 6.41
C ASP A 125 -14.25 2.83 6.75
N VAL A 126 -13.53 3.27 5.72
CA VAL A 126 -12.29 4.04 5.88
C VAL A 126 -12.54 5.40 6.51
N ASP A 127 -13.64 6.05 6.15
CA ASP A 127 -13.93 7.42 6.55
C ASP A 127 -14.52 7.45 7.96
N THR A 128 -15.44 6.54 8.27
CA THR A 128 -16.12 6.52 9.57
C THR A 128 -15.42 5.63 10.61
N GLN A 129 -14.52 4.74 10.16
CA GLN A 129 -13.90 3.69 10.99
C GLN A 129 -14.89 2.68 11.59
N GLU A 130 -16.16 2.73 11.18
CA GLU A 130 -17.20 1.83 11.67
C GLU A 130 -17.16 0.51 10.92
N ILE A 131 -17.48 -0.58 11.63
CA ILE A 131 -17.67 -1.89 11.02
C ILE A 131 -19.10 -1.95 10.51
N ILE A 132 -19.26 -2.05 9.20
CA ILE A 132 -20.57 -2.16 8.56
C ILE A 132 -20.75 -3.50 7.88
N LYS A 133 -22.00 -3.97 7.84
CA LYS A 133 -22.38 -5.12 7.02
C LYS A 133 -22.47 -4.65 5.56
N VAL A 134 -21.73 -5.32 4.69
CA VAL A 134 -21.69 -5.03 3.27
C VAL A 134 -22.81 -5.79 2.56
N ASP A 135 -23.46 -5.11 1.60
CA ASP A 135 -24.38 -5.76 0.68
C ASP A 135 -23.59 -6.47 -0.44
N ASN A 136 -23.39 -7.78 -0.26
CA ASN A 136 -22.67 -8.60 -1.22
C ASN A 136 -23.39 -8.66 -2.57
N HIS A 137 -24.73 -8.49 -2.61
CA HIS A 137 -25.48 -8.48 -3.86
C HIS A 137 -25.12 -7.27 -4.71
N HIS A 138 -25.03 -6.09 -4.09
CA HIS A 138 -24.56 -4.87 -4.76
C HIS A 138 -23.16 -5.04 -5.37
N TYR A 139 -22.23 -5.62 -4.61
CA TYR A 139 -20.87 -5.87 -5.11
C TYR A 139 -20.80 -6.93 -6.21
N ARG A 140 -21.66 -7.95 -6.18
CA ARG A 140 -21.79 -8.92 -7.28
C ARG A 140 -22.26 -8.24 -8.56
N GLN A 141 -23.26 -7.38 -8.46
CA GLN A 141 -23.76 -6.60 -9.60
C GLN A 141 -22.65 -5.72 -10.20
N LEU A 142 -21.89 -4.99 -9.37
CA LEU A 142 -20.75 -4.19 -9.84
C LEU A 142 -19.66 -5.03 -10.52
N TYR A 143 -19.35 -6.21 -9.97
CA TYR A 143 -18.38 -7.12 -10.58
C TYR A 143 -18.89 -7.64 -11.93
N LEU A 144 -20.16 -8.01 -12.02
CA LEU A 144 -20.82 -8.46 -13.25
C LEU A 144 -20.85 -7.37 -14.32
N GLU A 145 -21.19 -6.14 -13.96
CA GLU A 145 -21.14 -4.99 -14.88
C GLU A 145 -19.73 -4.82 -15.47
N GLY A 146 -18.71 -4.94 -14.63
CA GLY A 146 -17.32 -4.92 -15.05
C GLY A 146 -17.00 -6.07 -15.99
N TRP A 147 -17.38 -7.29 -15.59
CA TRP A 147 -17.14 -8.52 -16.33
C TRP A 147 -17.75 -8.49 -17.74
N GLU A 148 -19.02 -8.13 -17.87
CA GLU A 148 -19.71 -8.05 -19.15
C GLU A 148 -19.07 -7.02 -20.08
N LEU A 149 -18.70 -5.85 -19.55
CA LEU A 149 -18.00 -4.83 -20.31
C LEU A 149 -16.61 -5.32 -20.75
N GLY A 150 -15.86 -5.96 -19.86
CA GLY A 150 -14.53 -6.51 -20.16
C GLY A 150 -14.57 -7.58 -21.24
N LYS A 151 -15.58 -8.46 -21.18
CA LYS A 151 -15.82 -9.49 -22.20
C LYS A 151 -16.16 -8.86 -23.56
N LYS A 152 -17.08 -7.91 -23.59
CA LYS A 152 -17.47 -7.18 -24.81
C LYS A 152 -16.27 -6.48 -25.44
N ASP A 153 -15.47 -5.79 -24.64
CA ASP A 153 -14.28 -5.08 -25.12
C ASP A 153 -13.23 -6.06 -25.64
N TYR A 154 -13.02 -7.19 -24.97
CA TYR A 154 -12.11 -8.24 -25.44
C TYR A 154 -12.54 -8.79 -26.80
N GLU A 155 -13.82 -9.09 -26.99
CA GLU A 155 -14.35 -9.62 -28.25
C GLU A 155 -14.23 -8.60 -29.40
N ALA A 156 -14.37 -7.31 -29.09
CA ALA A 156 -14.20 -6.23 -30.07
C ALA A 156 -12.73 -5.99 -30.44
N GLU A 157 -11.82 -6.06 -29.45
CA GLU A 157 -10.38 -5.83 -29.60
C GLU A 157 -9.68 -7.04 -30.24
N PHE A 158 -10.10 -8.25 -29.86
CA PHE A 158 -9.54 -9.52 -30.29
C PHE A 158 -10.67 -10.42 -30.84
N PRO A 159 -11.05 -10.26 -32.11
CA PRO A 159 -12.02 -11.13 -32.78
C PRO A 159 -11.39 -12.49 -33.13
N ILE A 160 -10.96 -13.22 -32.09
CA ILE A 160 -10.24 -14.48 -32.21
C ILE A 160 -11.18 -15.54 -32.78
N THR A 161 -10.75 -16.13 -33.89
CA THR A 161 -11.38 -17.32 -34.48
C THR A 161 -10.33 -18.40 -34.63
N ALA A 162 -10.76 -19.67 -34.69
CA ALA A 162 -9.83 -20.77 -34.97
C ALA A 162 -9.06 -20.53 -36.27
N ALA A 163 -9.72 -20.04 -37.32
CA ALA A 163 -9.07 -19.71 -38.59
C ALA A 163 -7.96 -18.66 -38.42
N LEU A 164 -8.20 -17.63 -37.61
CA LEU A 164 -7.19 -16.58 -37.35
C LEU A 164 -5.99 -17.13 -36.55
N LEU A 165 -6.24 -17.98 -35.55
CA LEU A 165 -5.20 -18.62 -34.72
C LEU A 165 -4.27 -19.55 -35.51
N TYR A 166 -4.72 -20.12 -36.63
CA TYR A 166 -3.91 -20.98 -37.50
C TYR A 166 -3.48 -20.29 -38.80
N SER A 167 -3.72 -18.98 -38.94
CA SER A 167 -3.30 -18.21 -40.11
C SER A 167 -1.89 -17.62 -39.96
N ASP A 168 -1.33 -17.11 -41.05
CA ASP A 168 -0.06 -16.36 -41.05
C ASP A 168 -0.09 -15.09 -40.19
N HIS A 169 -1.27 -14.62 -39.77
CA HIS A 169 -1.43 -13.47 -38.85
C HIS A 169 -1.34 -13.87 -37.36
N SER A 170 -1.36 -15.17 -37.06
CA SER A 170 -1.35 -15.71 -35.70
C SER A 170 -0.19 -15.18 -34.83
N PRO A 171 1.07 -15.10 -35.30
CA PRO A 171 2.17 -14.61 -34.47
C PRO A 171 1.96 -13.18 -33.97
N LYS A 172 1.39 -12.30 -34.80
CA LYS A 172 1.10 -10.92 -34.40
C LYS A 172 -0.03 -10.89 -33.36
N LEU A 173 -1.13 -11.60 -33.62
CA LEU A 173 -2.25 -11.69 -32.70
C LEU A 173 -1.82 -12.23 -31.32
N LEU A 174 -1.03 -13.31 -31.31
CA LEU A 174 -0.51 -13.89 -30.07
C LEU A 174 0.47 -12.94 -29.37
N GLY A 175 1.28 -12.19 -30.13
CA GLY A 175 2.15 -11.15 -29.59
C GLY A 175 1.37 -10.01 -28.92
N ASP A 176 0.31 -9.53 -29.56
CA ASP A 176 -0.58 -8.50 -29.01
C ASP A 176 -1.28 -9.03 -27.75
N LEU A 177 -1.85 -10.24 -27.80
CA LEU A 177 -2.45 -10.88 -26.63
C LEU A 177 -1.45 -11.07 -25.49
N HIS A 178 -0.22 -11.48 -25.79
CA HIS A 178 0.84 -11.65 -24.79
C HIS A 178 1.18 -10.31 -24.13
N TYR A 179 1.33 -9.25 -24.94
CA TYR A 179 1.54 -7.90 -24.45
C TYR A 179 0.42 -7.46 -23.51
N HIS A 180 -0.84 -7.63 -23.90
CA HIS A 180 -1.96 -7.24 -23.05
C HIS A 180 -2.09 -8.11 -21.80
N TYR A 181 -1.83 -9.40 -21.90
CA TYR A 181 -1.90 -10.35 -20.79
C TYR A 181 -0.84 -10.06 -19.72
N TYR A 182 0.42 -9.81 -20.12
CA TYR A 182 1.56 -9.72 -19.18
C TYR A 182 2.13 -8.32 -18.96
N HIS A 183 1.99 -7.42 -19.93
CA HIS A 183 2.83 -6.20 -20.00
C HIS A 183 2.04 -4.89 -20.09
N SER A 184 0.75 -4.93 -20.46
CA SER A 184 -0.04 -3.70 -20.55
C SER A 184 -0.18 -3.03 -19.19
N ASP A 185 -0.21 -1.69 -19.20
CA ASP A 185 -0.34 -0.93 -17.96
C ASP A 185 -1.78 -1.01 -17.44
N VAL A 186 -1.98 -1.80 -16.39
CA VAL A 186 -3.25 -1.90 -15.67
C VAL A 186 -3.06 -1.35 -14.27
N SER A 187 -3.79 -0.30 -13.92
CA SER A 187 -3.76 0.31 -12.57
C SER A 187 -2.38 0.78 -12.12
N ASN A 188 -1.59 1.37 -13.03
CA ASN A 188 -0.20 1.78 -12.78
C ASN A 188 0.76 0.60 -12.48
N SER A 189 0.38 -0.62 -12.88
CA SER A 189 1.26 -1.79 -12.83
C SER A 189 1.45 -2.33 -14.25
N SER A 190 2.68 -2.74 -14.55
CA SER A 190 3.06 -3.29 -15.86
C SER A 190 2.88 -4.81 -15.89
N TYR A 191 1.80 -5.33 -15.28
CA TYR A 191 1.51 -6.77 -15.19
C TYR A 191 0.40 -7.22 -16.15
N GLY A 192 -0.06 -6.34 -17.03
CA GLY A 192 -1.17 -6.64 -17.93
C GLY A 192 -2.44 -7.05 -17.18
N TRP A 193 -3.23 -7.91 -17.81
CA TRP A 193 -4.41 -8.49 -17.16
C TRP A 193 -4.04 -9.48 -16.05
N GLU A 194 -2.86 -10.10 -16.10
CA GLU A 194 -2.38 -10.99 -15.04
C GLU A 194 -2.24 -10.28 -13.69
N TYR A 195 -2.20 -8.94 -13.68
CA TYR A 195 -2.34 -8.10 -12.49
C TYR A 195 -3.40 -8.62 -11.51
N VAL A 196 -4.58 -9.04 -11.98
CA VAL A 196 -5.66 -9.50 -11.07
C VAL A 196 -5.31 -10.75 -10.27
N LYS A 197 -4.40 -11.61 -10.76
CA LYS A 197 -3.88 -12.77 -10.02
C LYS A 197 -2.81 -12.38 -8.99
N LYS A 198 -2.16 -11.24 -9.19
CA LYS A 198 -1.01 -10.76 -8.38
C LYS A 198 -1.40 -9.71 -7.35
N THR A 199 -2.63 -9.22 -7.41
CA THR A 199 -3.10 -8.13 -6.54
C THR A 199 -3.85 -8.64 -5.35
N CYS A 200 -3.62 -8.01 -4.21
CA CYS A 200 -4.52 -8.05 -3.07
C CYS A 200 -4.99 -6.60 -2.85
N PRO A 201 -6.21 -6.23 -3.28
CA PRO A 201 -6.67 -4.85 -3.14
C PRO A 201 -6.78 -4.49 -1.66
N LEU A 202 -5.88 -3.62 -1.19
CA LEU A 202 -5.90 -3.16 0.20
C LEU A 202 -7.18 -2.40 0.52
N MET A 203 -7.72 -1.66 -0.45
CA MET A 203 -8.95 -0.89 -0.32
C MET A 203 -9.97 -1.36 -1.35
N LEU A 204 -11.14 -1.77 -0.88
CA LEU A 204 -12.26 -2.12 -1.74
C LEU A 204 -13.16 -0.91 -1.93
N THR A 205 -13.23 -0.45 -3.18
CA THR A 205 -14.20 0.54 -3.63
C THR A 205 -15.06 -0.06 -4.73
N GLU A 206 -16.21 0.55 -5.03
CA GLU A 206 -17.07 0.12 -6.14
C GLU A 206 -16.30 0.09 -7.47
N ASN A 207 -15.49 1.11 -7.72
CA ASN A 207 -14.63 1.20 -8.90
C ASN A 207 -13.58 0.09 -8.96
N VAL A 208 -12.97 -0.27 -7.82
CA VAL A 208 -12.00 -1.38 -7.74
C VAL A 208 -12.67 -2.71 -8.10
N ILE A 209 -13.84 -3.00 -7.53
CA ILE A 209 -14.58 -4.24 -7.80
C ILE A 209 -14.98 -4.34 -9.27
N LYS A 210 -15.53 -3.26 -9.83
CA LYS A 210 -15.90 -3.20 -11.26
C LYS A 210 -14.67 -3.38 -12.16
N LYS A 211 -13.54 -2.75 -11.83
CA LYS A 211 -12.29 -2.88 -12.58
C LYS A 211 -11.69 -4.29 -12.49
N LEU A 212 -11.78 -4.94 -11.34
CA LEU A 212 -11.35 -6.33 -11.18
C LEU A 212 -12.25 -7.27 -12.00
N GLY A 213 -13.56 -7.06 -12.02
CA GLY A 213 -14.48 -7.77 -12.93
C GLY A 213 -14.10 -7.61 -14.40
N TYR A 214 -13.85 -6.36 -14.83
CA TYR A 214 -13.42 -6.04 -16.19
C TYR A 214 -12.17 -6.80 -16.63
N ASN A 215 -11.10 -6.74 -15.83
CA ASN A 215 -9.84 -7.41 -16.17
C ASN A 215 -9.93 -8.94 -16.02
N SER A 216 -10.73 -9.43 -15.07
CA SER A 216 -10.98 -10.87 -14.91
C SER A 216 -11.66 -11.48 -16.15
N ALA A 217 -12.57 -10.74 -16.80
CA ALA A 217 -13.21 -11.20 -18.02
C ALA A 217 -12.21 -11.34 -19.19
N LYS A 218 -11.33 -10.35 -19.38
CA LYS A 218 -10.28 -10.40 -20.42
C LYS A 218 -9.27 -11.53 -20.16
N LEU A 219 -8.89 -11.70 -18.90
CA LEU A 219 -8.03 -12.78 -18.45
C LEU A 219 -8.68 -14.15 -18.71
N SER A 220 -9.95 -14.31 -18.32
CA SER A 220 -10.71 -15.54 -18.53
C SER A 220 -10.83 -15.92 -20.00
N ALA A 221 -11.17 -14.95 -20.85
CA ALA A 221 -11.30 -15.20 -22.28
C ALA A 221 -9.97 -15.71 -22.88
N THR A 222 -8.84 -15.13 -22.47
CA THR A 222 -7.52 -15.58 -22.92
C THR A 222 -7.16 -16.96 -22.38
N ASP A 223 -7.42 -17.22 -21.10
CA ASP A 223 -7.22 -18.54 -20.49
C ASP A 223 -8.07 -19.62 -21.18
N ASP A 224 -9.29 -19.30 -21.61
CA ASP A 224 -10.16 -20.22 -22.36
C ASP A 224 -9.59 -20.56 -23.75
N TRP A 225 -9.06 -19.56 -24.49
CA TRP A 225 -8.39 -19.82 -25.77
C TRP A 225 -7.12 -20.64 -25.60
N ARG A 226 -6.31 -20.36 -24.57
CA ARG A 226 -5.12 -21.14 -24.22
C ARG A 226 -5.46 -22.60 -23.93
N SER A 227 -6.50 -22.83 -23.15
CA SER A 227 -6.96 -24.18 -22.82
C SER A 227 -7.51 -24.91 -24.05
N ARG A 228 -8.22 -24.21 -24.94
CA ARG A 228 -8.83 -24.79 -26.14
C ARG A 228 -7.83 -25.08 -27.26
N TYR A 229 -6.76 -24.28 -27.40
CA TYR A 229 -5.75 -24.41 -28.46
C TYR A 229 -4.31 -24.41 -27.92
N PRO A 230 -3.94 -25.40 -27.06
CA PRO A 230 -2.67 -25.38 -26.34
C PRO A 230 -1.44 -25.34 -27.24
N GLU A 231 -1.47 -26.01 -28.40
CA GLU A 231 -0.33 -26.01 -29.34
C GLU A 231 -0.05 -24.63 -29.95
N VAL A 232 -1.10 -23.83 -30.20
CA VAL A 232 -0.96 -22.46 -30.73
C VAL A 232 -0.37 -21.55 -29.65
N PHE A 233 -0.77 -21.76 -28.39
CA PHE A 233 -0.32 -20.98 -27.24
C PHE A 233 0.94 -21.54 -26.57
N LYS A 234 1.60 -22.55 -27.15
CA LYS A 234 2.75 -23.23 -26.53
C LYS A 234 3.92 -22.28 -26.22
N GLU A 235 4.13 -21.25 -27.04
CA GLU A 235 5.17 -20.23 -26.81
C GLU A 235 4.65 -18.98 -26.09
N PHE A 236 3.35 -18.90 -25.83
CA PHE A 236 2.73 -17.74 -25.19
C PHE A 236 3.36 -17.45 -23.82
N ASP A 237 3.68 -18.49 -23.07
CA ASP A 237 4.30 -18.38 -21.74
C ASP A 237 5.84 -18.27 -21.81
N ASN A 238 6.46 -18.70 -22.92
CA ASN A 238 7.91 -18.76 -23.05
C ASN A 238 8.57 -17.37 -23.16
N HIS A 239 7.82 -16.32 -23.51
CA HIS A 239 8.35 -14.97 -23.62
C HIS A 239 8.35 -14.18 -22.31
N ALA A 240 7.55 -14.58 -21.30
CA ALA A 240 7.62 -13.99 -19.96
C ALA A 240 8.99 -14.22 -19.30
N ASN A 241 9.73 -15.26 -19.74
CA ASN A 241 11.04 -15.65 -19.21
C ASN A 241 12.24 -15.19 -20.06
N LYS A 242 12.03 -14.49 -21.19
CA LYS A 242 13.13 -14.11 -22.11
C LYS A 242 13.64 -12.67 -21.94
N SER A 243 12.97 -11.82 -21.16
CA SER A 243 13.39 -10.44 -20.88
C SER A 243 14.17 -10.26 -19.57
N SER A 244 14.43 -11.34 -18.83
CA SER A 244 15.46 -11.44 -17.79
C SER A 244 16.43 -12.54 -18.19
N GLY A 245 17.74 -12.27 -18.17
CA GLY A 245 18.77 -13.26 -18.53
C GLY A 245 18.59 -14.58 -17.76
N PRO A 246 19.12 -15.70 -18.29
CA PRO A 246 18.81 -17.02 -17.76
C PRO A 246 19.33 -17.17 -16.34
N VAL A 247 18.41 -17.21 -15.36
CA VAL A 247 18.60 -18.06 -14.18
C VAL A 247 18.20 -19.46 -14.62
N ASN A 248 19.16 -20.37 -14.60
CA ASN A 248 18.97 -21.75 -15.01
C ASN A 248 18.13 -22.49 -13.94
N ILE A 249 16.81 -22.61 -14.15
CA ILE A 249 15.87 -23.24 -13.21
C ILE A 249 15.65 -24.74 -13.50
N ASN A 250 16.63 -25.40 -14.14
CA ASN A 250 16.53 -26.84 -14.48
C ASN A 250 17.43 -27.77 -13.66
N GLU A 251 17.95 -27.32 -12.51
CA GLU A 251 18.16 -28.25 -11.41
C GLU A 251 16.94 -28.17 -10.50
N GLY A 252 16.16 -29.26 -10.47
CA GLY A 252 14.93 -29.34 -9.71
C GLY A 252 15.13 -28.80 -8.29
N ILE A 253 14.22 -27.92 -7.87
CA ILE A 253 14.15 -27.44 -6.51
C ILE A 253 14.02 -28.66 -5.61
N ASN A 254 15.16 -29.10 -5.07
CA ASN A 254 15.20 -30.07 -4.03
C ASN A 254 14.65 -29.35 -2.80
N TYR A 255 13.34 -29.45 -2.59
CA TYR A 255 12.66 -28.91 -1.41
C TYR A 255 13.36 -29.35 -0.13
N HIS A 256 14.05 -30.49 -0.13
CA HIS A 256 14.87 -30.95 0.98
C HIS A 256 16.15 -30.13 1.18
N ALA A 257 16.78 -29.63 0.11
CA ALA A 257 17.97 -28.77 0.18
C ALA A 257 17.60 -27.33 0.60
N ILE A 258 16.46 -26.81 0.14
CA ILE A 258 15.93 -25.51 0.59
C ILE A 258 15.49 -25.59 2.05
N ASN A 259 14.77 -26.64 2.44
CA ASN A 259 14.43 -26.86 3.85
C ASN A 259 15.71 -27.04 4.68
N ASN A 260 16.70 -27.82 4.23
CA ASN A 260 17.99 -27.92 4.94
C ASN A 260 18.82 -26.62 4.94
N LEU A 261 18.52 -25.64 4.08
CA LEU A 261 19.15 -24.32 4.08
C LEU A 261 18.42 -23.40 5.05
N PHE A 262 17.09 -23.45 5.08
CA PHE A 262 16.27 -22.76 6.09
C PHE A 262 16.52 -23.34 7.48
N ASP A 263 16.57 -24.66 7.64
CA ASP A 263 16.89 -25.33 8.91
C ASP A 263 18.30 -24.95 9.38
N ARG A 264 19.30 -24.90 8.49
CA ARG A 264 20.64 -24.41 8.85
C ARG A 264 20.69 -22.92 9.16
N PHE A 265 19.84 -22.13 8.51
CA PHE A 265 19.69 -20.71 8.81
C PHE A 265 19.01 -20.52 10.17
N TYR A 266 17.96 -21.29 10.48
CA TYR A 266 17.29 -21.32 11.77
C TYR A 266 18.20 -21.88 12.86
N ASP A 267 19.00 -22.91 12.61
CA ASP A 267 19.98 -23.44 13.58
C ASP A 267 21.11 -22.42 13.86
N ALA A 268 21.57 -21.69 12.83
CA ALA A 268 22.55 -20.63 13.01
C ALA A 268 21.96 -19.41 13.72
N TYR A 269 20.72 -19.07 13.40
CA TYR A 269 19.93 -18.02 14.03
C TYR A 269 19.64 -18.36 15.50
N ASP A 270 19.18 -19.56 15.80
CA ASP A 270 18.94 -20.09 17.15
C ASP A 270 20.23 -20.21 17.94
N SER A 271 21.36 -20.57 17.30
CA SER A 271 22.67 -20.59 17.97
C SER A 271 23.14 -19.18 18.35
N ILE A 272 22.93 -18.18 17.51
CA ILE A 272 23.19 -16.76 17.83
C ILE A 272 22.22 -16.29 18.92
N PHE A 273 20.96 -16.69 18.83
CA PHE A 273 19.90 -16.37 19.79
C PHE A 273 20.17 -16.97 21.18
N ASP A 274 20.63 -18.21 21.26
CA ASP A 274 21.03 -18.90 22.49
C ASP A 274 22.32 -18.30 23.08
N GLN A 275 23.26 -17.89 22.22
CA GLN A 275 24.42 -17.11 22.67
C GLN A 275 24.01 -15.79 23.30
N LEU A 276 22.98 -15.12 22.77
CA LEU A 276 22.46 -13.86 23.31
C LEU A 276 21.62 -14.07 24.60
N ARG A 277 20.89 -15.19 24.72
CA ARG A 277 20.17 -15.57 25.95
C ARG A 277 21.07 -15.95 27.13
N GLY A 278 22.28 -16.42 26.85
CA GLY A 278 23.24 -16.87 27.88
C GLY A 278 23.98 -15.76 28.61
N TYR A 279 23.84 -14.49 28.20
CA TYR A 279 24.44 -13.36 28.91
C TYR A 279 23.49 -12.83 29.99
N ASP A 280 23.88 -12.93 31.26
CA ASP A 280 23.22 -12.20 32.34
C ASP A 280 23.18 -10.71 32.00
N TYR A 281 22.02 -10.09 32.24
CA TYR A 281 21.72 -8.68 31.95
C TYR A 281 22.69 -7.73 32.71
N ASP A 282 23.87 -7.45 32.13
CA ASP A 282 24.81 -6.47 32.65
C ASP A 282 24.37 -5.06 32.23
N LEU A 283 23.55 -4.45 33.09
CA LEU A 283 23.03 -3.08 33.03
C LEU A 283 24.06 -2.00 32.67
N LYS A 284 25.36 -2.27 32.80
CA LYS A 284 26.42 -1.29 32.57
C LYS A 284 27.06 -1.35 31.19
N LYS A 285 26.82 -2.39 30.37
CA LYS A 285 27.70 -2.67 29.22
C LYS A 285 27.08 -2.66 27.83
N GLN A 286 25.77 -2.70 27.62
CA GLN A 286 25.25 -2.74 26.25
C GLN A 286 23.99 -1.89 26.00
N ASN A 287 24.10 -1.04 24.98
CA ASN A 287 23.07 -0.16 24.42
C ASN A 287 22.16 -0.92 23.43
N ILE A 288 21.84 -2.20 23.65
CA ILE A 288 21.13 -3.04 22.67
C ILE A 288 19.81 -3.53 23.27
N ILE A 289 18.69 -3.27 22.59
CA ILE A 289 17.36 -3.80 22.94
C ILE A 289 17.04 -4.91 21.95
N TYR A 290 16.76 -6.12 22.40
CA TYR A 290 16.25 -7.22 21.57
C TYR A 290 14.84 -7.59 22.04
N GLN A 291 13.86 -7.75 21.13
CA GLN A 291 12.48 -8.04 21.54
C GLN A 291 11.62 -8.73 20.46
N ASP A 292 10.98 -9.85 20.82
CA ASP A 292 10.08 -10.63 19.94
C ASP A 292 8.59 -10.24 20.06
N THR A 293 8.17 -9.63 21.17
CA THR A 293 6.75 -9.30 21.46
C THR A 293 6.57 -8.02 22.29
N LEU A 294 5.67 -7.14 21.83
CA LEU A 294 5.29 -5.86 22.44
C LEU A 294 3.99 -5.99 23.24
N ASP A 295 4.08 -6.25 24.55
CA ASP A 295 2.95 -6.25 25.50
C ASP A 295 2.92 -4.99 26.41
N GLU A 296 1.98 -4.92 27.34
CA GLU A 296 1.80 -3.75 28.21
C GLU A 296 2.91 -3.58 29.27
N LYS A 297 3.59 -4.67 29.63
CA LYS A 297 4.76 -4.66 30.51
C LYS A 297 5.98 -4.09 29.77
N CYS A 298 6.13 -4.48 28.50
CA CYS A 298 7.14 -3.96 27.57
C CYS A 298 7.07 -2.43 27.39
N SER A 299 5.89 -1.82 27.38
CA SER A 299 5.73 -0.37 27.25
C SER A 299 6.49 0.42 28.33
N LYS A 300 6.54 -0.11 29.56
CA LYS A 300 7.22 0.52 30.70
C LYS A 300 8.73 0.27 30.68
N ASP A 301 9.14 -0.93 30.29
CA ASP A 301 10.55 -1.30 30.15
C ASP A 301 11.20 -0.53 28.98
N PHE A 302 10.49 -0.39 27.86
CA PHE A 302 10.92 0.40 26.70
C PHE A 302 11.07 1.89 27.04
N GLU A 303 10.10 2.47 27.75
CA GLU A 303 10.18 3.86 28.23
C GLU A 303 11.38 4.07 29.17
N TYR A 304 11.57 3.17 30.13
CA TYR A 304 12.71 3.21 31.06
C TYR A 304 14.05 3.08 30.34
N ILE A 305 14.16 2.18 29.37
CA ILE A 305 15.40 1.92 28.62
C ILE A 305 15.70 3.07 27.64
N LEU A 306 14.69 3.62 26.95
CA LEU A 306 14.85 4.79 26.10
C LEU A 306 15.33 5.99 26.91
N LEU A 307 14.72 6.24 28.07
CA LEU A 307 15.11 7.35 28.96
C LEU A 307 16.56 7.20 29.47
N ASN A 308 16.98 5.98 29.83
CA ASN A 308 18.34 5.72 30.29
C ASN A 308 19.39 5.77 29.16
N ASN A 309 19.05 5.32 27.95
CA ASN A 309 19.98 5.34 26.82
C ASN A 309 20.09 6.72 26.15
N MET A 310 19.02 7.53 26.14
CA MET A 310 19.11 8.94 25.71
C MET A 310 19.99 9.79 26.65
N ALA A 311 20.22 9.34 27.88
CA ALA A 311 21.16 9.96 28.82
C ALA A 311 22.60 9.42 28.68
N ASN A 312 22.80 8.34 27.92
CA ASN A 312 24.10 7.70 27.75
C ASN A 312 24.96 8.43 26.71
N LYS A 313 26.23 8.65 27.02
CA LYS A 313 27.17 9.39 26.17
C LYS A 313 27.69 8.56 24.98
N ASP A 314 27.48 7.25 24.96
CA ASP A 314 28.14 6.34 24.01
C ASP A 314 27.28 5.96 22.78
N GLY A 315 26.24 6.74 22.48
CA GLY A 315 25.42 6.58 21.27
C GLY A 315 24.30 5.54 21.38
N LEU A 316 23.24 5.73 20.59
CA LEU A 316 21.98 4.99 20.69
C LEU A 316 21.96 3.83 19.68
N LYS A 317 21.78 2.58 20.13
CA LYS A 317 21.69 1.41 19.24
C LYS A 317 20.33 0.73 19.44
N PHE A 318 19.52 0.64 18.39
CA PHE A 318 18.18 0.05 18.45
C PHE A 318 18.09 -1.17 17.54
N PHE A 319 17.57 -2.28 18.07
CA PHE A 319 17.26 -3.48 17.30
C PHE A 319 15.79 -3.83 17.53
N VAL A 320 15.03 -4.02 16.45
CA VAL A 320 13.63 -4.43 16.55
C VAL A 320 13.33 -5.49 15.48
N GLU A 321 12.70 -6.59 15.89
CA GLU A 321 12.36 -7.73 15.04
C GLU A 321 10.83 -7.92 15.00
N ASP A 322 10.31 -8.42 13.87
CA ASP A 322 8.91 -8.81 13.66
C ASP A 322 7.85 -7.76 14.06
N VAL A 323 8.06 -6.51 13.61
CA VAL A 323 7.17 -5.40 13.93
C VAL A 323 5.94 -5.38 13.00
N TYR A 324 4.84 -6.00 13.46
CA TYR A 324 3.53 -5.92 12.81
C TYR A 324 2.94 -4.49 12.88
N TYR A 325 2.17 -4.09 11.86
CA TYR A 325 1.74 -2.69 11.63
C TYR A 325 0.95 -2.07 12.80
N ASN A 326 0.14 -2.85 13.52
CA ASN A 326 -0.59 -2.39 14.72
C ASN A 326 0.34 -2.09 15.92
N LYS A 327 1.43 -2.85 16.06
CA LYS A 327 2.47 -2.64 17.08
C LYS A 327 3.32 -1.41 16.75
N ILE A 328 3.47 -1.07 15.47
CA ILE A 328 4.09 0.20 15.01
C ILE A 328 3.26 1.40 15.45
N GLY A 329 1.93 1.32 15.35
CA GLY A 329 1.03 2.37 15.86
C GLY A 329 1.19 2.61 17.37
N ARG A 330 1.45 1.54 18.14
CA ARG A 330 1.70 1.63 19.59
C ARG A 330 3.09 2.20 19.91
N LEU A 331 4.12 1.75 19.20
CA LEU A 331 5.47 2.33 19.24
C LEU A 331 5.44 3.84 18.91
N TYR A 332 4.66 4.22 17.90
CA TYR A 332 4.41 5.60 17.50
C TYR A 332 3.75 6.44 18.61
N LEU A 333 2.70 5.93 19.24
CA LEU A 333 2.03 6.61 20.35
C LEU A 333 2.97 6.77 21.55
N LEU A 334 3.75 5.74 21.86
CA LEU A 334 4.73 5.76 22.93
C LEU A 334 5.84 6.79 22.68
N PHE A 335 6.34 6.85 21.44
CA PHE A 335 7.32 7.83 21.02
C PHE A 335 6.78 9.27 21.14
N LYS A 336 5.52 9.50 20.75
CA LYS A 336 4.85 10.81 20.91
C LYS A 336 4.64 11.22 22.37
N GLN A 337 4.29 10.26 23.24
CA GLN A 337 4.13 10.49 24.67
C GLN A 337 5.48 10.87 25.30
N LEU A 338 6.54 10.14 24.95
CA LEU A 338 7.90 10.40 25.42
C LEU A 338 8.46 11.74 24.90
N GLN A 339 8.15 12.08 23.64
CA GLN A 339 8.45 13.39 23.05
C GLN A 339 7.79 14.52 23.85
N SER A 340 6.49 14.39 24.14
CA SER A 340 5.73 15.40 24.86
C SER A 340 6.24 15.55 26.30
N TYR A 341 6.59 14.43 26.94
CA TYR A 341 7.20 14.42 28.27
C TYR A 341 8.57 15.10 28.30
N ARG A 342 9.46 14.83 27.33
CA ARG A 342 10.80 15.44 27.24
C ARG A 342 10.78 16.91 26.83
N LEU A 343 9.92 17.32 25.89
CA LEU A 343 9.73 18.74 25.53
C LEU A 343 9.32 19.58 26.74
N ASN A 344 8.56 18.98 27.66
CA ASN A 344 8.17 19.64 28.91
C ASN A 344 9.29 19.66 29.97
N GLN A 345 10.32 18.81 29.85
CA GLN A 345 11.48 18.77 30.76
C GLN A 345 12.72 19.51 30.24
N LEU A 346 12.87 19.70 28.91
CA LEU A 346 14.01 20.34 28.25
C LEU A 346 13.95 21.88 28.23
N ASN A 347 13.27 22.50 29.20
CA ASN A 347 13.52 23.92 29.50
C ASN A 347 14.91 24.16 30.13
N ASP A 348 15.70 23.11 30.35
CA ASP A 348 17.09 23.19 30.80
C ASP A 348 18.11 22.81 29.71
N ASP A 349 19.18 23.60 29.68
CA ASP A 349 20.08 24.00 28.58
C ASP A 349 21.07 22.93 28.06
N HIS A 350 20.66 21.66 27.90
CA HIS A 350 21.58 20.58 27.49
C HIS A 350 21.19 19.94 26.16
N GLY A 351 21.71 20.52 25.07
CA GLY A 351 21.67 19.93 23.73
C GLY A 351 22.47 18.63 23.66
N VAL A 352 21.77 17.51 23.46
CA VAL A 352 22.39 16.20 23.20
C VAL A 352 22.34 15.95 21.69
N ALA A 353 23.50 15.89 21.05
CA ALA A 353 23.63 15.55 19.63
C ALA A 353 23.66 14.02 19.44
N VAL A 354 23.00 13.51 18.39
CA VAL A 354 23.11 12.11 17.95
C VAL A 354 24.51 11.91 17.36
N LYS A 355 25.23 10.90 17.86
CA LYS A 355 26.61 10.60 17.41
C LYS A 355 26.61 9.63 16.23
N ASP A 356 27.68 9.69 15.42
CA ASP A 356 27.91 8.89 14.20
C ASP A 356 27.72 7.38 14.40
N GLU A 357 27.99 6.86 15.60
CA GLU A 357 27.90 5.42 15.92
C GLU A 357 26.49 4.91 16.25
N SER A 358 25.47 5.76 16.16
CA SER A 358 24.08 5.37 16.43
C SER A 358 23.52 4.58 15.23
N PHE A 359 22.70 3.56 15.44
CA PHE A 359 22.06 2.83 14.33
C PHE A 359 20.71 2.20 14.72
N LEU A 360 19.84 2.03 13.72
CA LEU A 360 18.54 1.36 13.84
C LEU A 360 18.56 0.12 12.94
N MET A 361 18.43 -1.06 13.56
CA MET A 361 18.32 -2.33 12.84
C MET A 361 16.87 -2.84 12.93
N ILE A 362 16.23 -3.03 11.77
CA ILE A 362 14.89 -3.58 11.66
C ILE A 362 14.96 -4.90 10.90
N SER A 363 14.76 -6.00 11.61
CA SER A 363 14.62 -7.35 11.04
C SER A 363 13.15 -7.59 10.66
N ASN A 364 12.89 -8.13 9.47
CA ASN A 364 11.56 -8.54 8.97
C ASN A 364 10.44 -7.46 8.93
N GLY A 365 10.78 -6.17 8.81
CA GLY A 365 9.79 -5.09 8.73
C GLY A 365 9.20 -4.90 7.32
N TYR A 366 7.89 -4.65 7.22
CA TYR A 366 7.24 -4.25 5.97
C TYR A 366 7.77 -2.86 5.53
N LEU A 367 8.30 -2.76 4.30
CA LEU A 367 8.94 -1.54 3.77
C LEU A 367 8.12 -0.24 3.99
N PRO A 368 6.80 -0.17 3.75
CA PRO A 368 6.00 1.03 4.00
C PRO A 368 5.97 1.47 5.47
N ALA A 369 6.09 0.52 6.39
CA ALA A 369 6.11 0.75 7.82
C ALA A 369 7.47 1.32 8.26
N ILE A 370 8.55 0.77 7.72
CA ILE A 370 9.92 1.31 7.86
C ILE A 370 9.96 2.75 7.31
N VAL A 371 9.41 2.98 6.13
CA VAL A 371 9.29 4.30 5.50
C VAL A 371 8.52 5.29 6.37
N THR A 372 7.44 4.85 7.02
CA THR A 372 6.63 5.69 7.91
C THR A 372 7.39 6.09 9.17
N ILE A 373 8.09 5.13 9.80
CA ILE A 373 8.93 5.38 10.98
C ILE A 373 10.08 6.34 10.61
N LEU A 374 10.78 6.09 9.50
CA LEU A 374 11.89 6.93 9.04
C LEU A 374 11.45 8.37 8.74
N ASN A 375 10.31 8.55 8.04
CA ASN A 375 9.73 9.88 7.76
C ASN A 375 9.40 10.65 9.05
N GLN A 376 8.96 9.97 10.10
CA GLN A 376 8.61 10.62 11.36
C GLN A 376 9.84 10.91 12.21
N ILE A 377 10.84 10.03 12.24
CA ILE A 377 12.16 10.33 12.81
C ILE A 377 12.75 11.58 12.14
N GLN A 378 12.60 11.72 10.81
CA GLN A 378 13.03 12.91 10.05
C GLN A 378 12.27 14.19 10.45
N GLN A 379 10.95 14.11 10.63
CA GLN A 379 10.16 15.25 11.10
C GLN A 379 10.51 15.65 12.54
N LEU A 380 10.88 14.69 13.38
CA LEU A 380 11.24 14.90 14.78
C LEU A 380 12.65 15.46 14.93
N SER A 381 13.61 14.93 14.17
CA SER A 381 14.99 15.42 14.15
C SER A 381 15.07 16.86 13.63
N ALA A 382 14.22 17.21 12.64
CA ALA A 382 14.05 18.57 12.13
C ALA A 382 13.45 19.54 13.18
N LYS A 383 12.52 19.07 14.02
CA LYS A 383 11.90 19.89 15.09
C LYS A 383 12.82 20.12 16.29
N MET A 384 13.72 19.17 16.56
CA MET A 384 14.63 19.23 17.70
C MET A 384 16.00 19.84 17.34
N SER A 385 16.23 20.21 16.07
CA SER A 385 17.53 20.67 15.55
C SER A 385 18.67 19.66 15.75
N VAL A 386 18.35 18.36 15.83
CA VAL A 386 19.34 17.34 16.22
C VAL A 386 19.99 16.67 15.01
N VAL A 387 19.26 16.47 13.89
CA VAL A 387 19.79 15.82 12.66
C VAL A 387 18.93 16.18 11.42
N THR A 388 19.54 16.39 10.24
CA THR A 388 18.85 16.44 8.94
C THR A 388 18.98 15.10 8.22
N LEU A 389 17.87 14.37 8.01
CA LEU A 389 17.90 13.10 7.26
C LEU A 389 17.67 13.30 5.75
N ARG A 390 18.29 12.48 4.90
CA ARG A 390 18.06 12.40 3.45
C ARG A 390 16.61 12.11 3.13
N SER A 391 16.13 12.60 1.98
CA SER A 391 14.82 12.20 1.49
C SER A 391 14.86 10.75 1.04
N LEU A 392 13.78 10.00 1.32
CA LEU A 392 13.65 8.59 0.92
C LEU A 392 13.79 8.35 -0.59
N GLY A 393 13.56 9.37 -1.41
CA GLY A 393 13.75 9.30 -2.86
C GLY A 393 15.22 9.36 -3.30
N ASP A 394 16.15 9.65 -2.39
CA ASP A 394 17.58 9.83 -2.67
C ASP A 394 18.44 8.64 -2.21
N LEU A 395 17.83 7.62 -1.58
CA LEU A 395 18.49 6.38 -1.19
C LEU A 395 18.57 5.42 -2.38
N LYS A 396 19.77 4.94 -2.70
CA LYS A 396 20.02 3.97 -3.78
C LYS A 396 20.01 2.56 -3.21
N MET A 397 19.80 1.56 -4.07
CA MET A 397 19.83 0.16 -3.66
C MET A 397 21.19 -0.26 -3.06
N ASP A 398 22.27 0.40 -3.46
CA ASP A 398 23.63 0.20 -2.92
C ASP A 398 23.84 0.81 -1.52
N ASP A 399 22.91 1.66 -1.05
CA ASP A 399 22.90 2.13 0.34
C ASP A 399 22.41 1.05 1.31
N TYR A 400 21.78 0.00 0.77
CA TYR A 400 21.41 -1.23 1.49
C TYR A 400 22.53 -2.26 1.32
N ASN A 401 23.17 -2.68 2.41
CA ASN A 401 24.10 -3.81 2.32
C ASN A 401 23.28 -5.10 2.29
N ILE A 402 23.32 -5.82 1.16
CA ILE A 402 22.45 -6.97 0.81
C ILE A 402 22.58 -8.15 1.79
N LEU A 403 23.57 -8.12 2.70
CA LEU A 403 23.80 -9.16 3.70
C LEU A 403 23.12 -8.93 5.08
N GLY A 404 22.25 -7.94 5.27
CA GLY A 404 21.54 -7.85 6.57
C GLY A 404 20.65 -6.64 6.87
N ASN A 405 19.97 -6.03 5.89
CA ASN A 405 18.97 -4.96 6.13
C ASN A 405 19.41 -3.85 7.11
N TYR A 406 20.69 -3.48 7.07
CA TYR A 406 21.25 -2.43 7.92
C TYR A 406 21.29 -1.09 7.16
N ILE A 407 20.89 -0.01 7.82
CA ILE A 407 21.11 1.36 7.34
C ILE A 407 21.93 2.14 8.38
N PRO A 408 23.20 2.48 8.10
CA PRO A 408 23.99 3.36 8.96
C PRO A 408 23.37 4.77 9.03
N LEU A 409 23.17 5.32 10.23
CA LEU A 409 22.55 6.65 10.40
C LEU A 409 23.37 7.77 9.72
N GLU A 410 24.69 7.67 9.69
CA GLU A 410 25.59 8.58 8.96
C GLU A 410 25.39 8.58 7.43
N LYS A 411 24.79 7.52 6.85
CA LYS A 411 24.36 7.50 5.44
C LYS A 411 22.96 8.09 5.25
N LEU A 412 22.19 8.18 6.33
CA LEU A 412 20.91 8.88 6.37
C LEU A 412 21.09 10.38 6.61
N THR A 413 22.26 10.87 7.02
CA THR A 413 22.50 12.30 7.25
C THR A 413 23.12 12.97 6.04
N ASP A 414 22.54 14.10 5.62
CA ASP A 414 23.18 14.98 4.64
C ASP A 414 24.25 15.80 5.35
N ASN A 415 25.47 15.28 5.37
CA ASN A 415 26.65 16.07 5.66
C ASN A 415 27.08 16.89 4.42
N GLN A 416 26.15 17.57 3.73
CA GLN A 416 26.43 18.69 2.80
C GLN A 416 25.21 19.61 2.64
N ASP A 417 25.26 20.80 3.23
CA ASP A 417 24.79 22.11 2.73
C ASP A 417 23.51 22.24 1.86
N ASN A 418 22.44 21.46 2.11
CA ASN A 418 21.20 21.48 1.33
C ASN A 418 20.13 22.48 1.84
N GLY A 419 20.41 23.78 1.74
CA GLY A 419 19.43 24.85 1.99
C GLY A 419 18.37 25.06 0.90
N SER A 420 18.24 24.21 -0.13
CA SER A 420 17.71 24.63 -1.43
C SER A 420 16.41 23.98 -1.95
N VAL A 421 16.11 22.71 -1.63
CA VAL A 421 14.93 22.00 -2.16
C VAL A 421 13.65 22.27 -1.35
N SER A 422 13.78 22.54 -0.04
CA SER A 422 12.63 22.79 0.84
C SER A 422 11.86 24.07 0.47
N ALA A 423 12.57 25.11 0.03
CA ALA A 423 11.98 26.43 -0.20
C ALA A 423 10.95 26.45 -1.36
N LEU A 424 11.17 25.69 -2.43
CA LEU A 424 10.21 25.64 -3.55
C LEU A 424 9.02 24.73 -3.23
N GLN A 425 9.22 23.64 -2.49
CA GLN A 425 8.12 22.79 -2.04
C GLN A 425 7.15 23.57 -1.14
N GLU A 426 7.68 24.42 -0.26
CA GLU A 426 6.88 25.21 0.69
C GLU A 426 5.93 26.22 0.02
N VAL A 427 6.21 26.66 -1.22
CA VAL A 427 5.33 27.62 -1.92
C VAL A 427 4.15 26.96 -2.64
N PHE A 428 4.18 25.65 -2.92
CA PHE A 428 3.04 24.94 -3.54
C PHE A 428 1.99 24.52 -2.50
N LEU A 429 0.70 24.56 -2.89
CA LEU A 429 -0.40 24.16 -2.01
C LEU A 429 -0.63 22.65 -1.94
N ASN A 430 -0.34 21.91 -3.03
CA ASN A 430 -0.67 20.49 -3.17
C ASN A 430 0.55 19.55 -3.10
N GLY A 431 1.73 20.04 -2.72
CA GLY A 431 2.97 19.24 -2.63
C GLY A 431 3.54 18.75 -3.97
N ASN A 432 2.78 18.84 -5.07
CA ASN A 432 3.12 18.32 -6.40
C ASN A 432 3.98 19.28 -7.22
N TRP A 433 4.91 20.01 -6.59
CA TRP A 433 5.73 21.02 -7.27
C TRP A 433 6.56 20.45 -8.43
N ARG A 434 7.06 19.21 -8.30
CA ARG A 434 7.87 18.53 -9.32
C ARG A 434 7.12 18.37 -10.63
N PHE A 435 5.82 18.06 -10.60
CA PHE A 435 5.01 17.91 -11.80
C PHE A 435 4.98 19.21 -12.62
N TYR A 436 4.77 20.34 -11.95
CA TYR A 436 4.74 21.65 -12.61
C TYR A 436 6.12 22.07 -13.14
N VAL A 437 7.21 21.74 -12.43
CA VAL A 437 8.58 22.02 -12.90
C VAL A 437 8.96 21.11 -14.08
N GLN A 438 8.55 19.84 -14.08
CA GLN A 438 8.81 18.90 -15.18
C GLN A 438 8.19 19.35 -16.50
N ALA A 439 7.10 20.12 -16.51
CA ALA A 439 6.58 20.71 -17.74
C ALA A 439 7.63 21.57 -18.46
N LEU A 440 8.51 22.27 -17.72
CA LEU A 440 9.57 23.12 -18.27
C LEU A 440 10.67 22.32 -18.98
N THR A 441 10.87 21.04 -18.63
CA THR A 441 11.86 20.16 -19.27
C THR A 441 11.37 19.59 -20.61
N GLN A 442 10.06 19.72 -20.88
CA GLN A 442 9.39 19.17 -22.07
C GLN A 442 8.97 20.22 -23.09
N THR A 443 9.15 21.51 -22.77
CA THR A 443 8.90 22.63 -23.69
C THR A 443 9.78 22.59 -24.94
N LYS A 444 9.34 23.25 -26.01
CA LYS A 444 10.13 23.44 -27.24
C LYS A 444 10.32 24.94 -27.51
N PRO A 445 11.56 25.47 -27.38
CA PRO A 445 12.78 24.79 -26.88
C PRO A 445 12.70 24.47 -25.38
N LYS A 446 13.46 23.47 -24.93
CA LYS A 446 13.54 23.10 -23.50
C LYS A 446 14.08 24.27 -22.67
N LEU A 447 13.47 24.50 -21.52
CA LEU A 447 13.91 25.55 -20.58
C LEU A 447 14.82 25.00 -19.48
N LEU A 448 14.56 23.76 -19.06
CA LEU A 448 15.32 23.00 -18.08
C LEU A 448 15.75 21.64 -18.64
N ASP A 449 16.83 21.06 -18.12
CA ASP A 449 17.21 19.66 -18.35
C ASP A 449 16.57 18.70 -17.31
N GLU A 450 16.87 17.40 -17.39
CA GLU A 450 16.36 16.40 -16.43
C GLU A 450 16.80 16.63 -14.96
N ASN A 451 17.87 17.40 -14.72
CA ASN A 451 18.38 17.74 -13.39
C ASN A 451 17.90 19.13 -12.92
N PHE A 452 16.85 19.67 -13.55
CA PHE A 452 16.32 21.01 -13.32
C PHE A 452 17.35 22.13 -13.45
N LYS A 453 18.40 21.91 -14.26
CA LYS A 453 19.36 22.95 -14.63
C LYS A 453 18.80 23.80 -15.74
N PHE A 454 18.90 25.11 -15.58
CA PHE A 454 18.47 26.07 -16.58
C PHE A 454 19.39 26.03 -17.81
N ILE A 455 18.82 25.60 -18.94
CA ILE A 455 19.50 25.50 -20.24
C ILE A 455 18.94 26.48 -21.28
N GLY A 456 17.94 27.29 -20.88
CA GLY A 456 17.34 28.31 -21.73
C GLY A 456 18.26 29.51 -21.99
N ASN A 457 17.88 30.36 -22.95
CA ASN A 457 18.56 31.63 -23.17
C ASN A 457 18.21 32.60 -22.03
N ARG A 458 19.18 33.03 -21.22
CA ARG A 458 18.97 33.88 -20.04
C ARG A 458 18.14 35.14 -20.33
N ASN A 459 18.38 35.82 -21.45
CA ASN A 459 17.71 37.08 -21.80
C ASN A 459 16.27 36.90 -22.30
N LYS A 460 15.90 35.68 -22.68
CA LYS A 460 14.59 35.38 -23.29
C LYS A 460 13.72 34.51 -22.39
N HIS A 461 14.31 33.48 -21.79
CA HIS A 461 13.58 32.38 -21.18
C HIS A 461 13.43 32.48 -19.67
N ILE A 462 14.21 33.33 -18.97
CA ILE A 462 13.98 33.57 -17.54
C ILE A 462 12.58 34.14 -17.33
N GLY A 463 12.19 35.14 -18.13
CA GLY A 463 10.84 35.72 -18.06
C GLY A 463 9.72 34.73 -18.41
N VAL A 464 10.02 33.68 -19.19
CA VAL A 464 9.06 32.60 -19.48
C VAL A 464 8.79 31.76 -18.23
N ILE A 465 9.84 31.36 -17.51
CA ILE A 465 9.70 30.64 -16.24
C ILE A 465 8.95 31.51 -15.22
N CYS A 466 9.29 32.80 -15.13
CA CYS A 466 8.59 33.74 -14.22
C CYS A 466 7.09 33.88 -14.56
N GLY A 467 6.75 34.04 -15.84
CA GLY A 467 5.36 34.16 -16.30
C GLY A 467 4.54 32.91 -15.97
N TYR A 468 5.12 31.73 -16.15
CA TYR A 468 4.49 30.45 -15.82
C TYR A 468 4.17 30.32 -14.34
N PHE A 469 5.14 30.61 -13.46
CA PHE A 469 4.93 30.53 -12.02
C PHE A 469 3.95 31.58 -11.47
N GLU A 470 3.85 32.76 -12.10
CA GLU A 470 2.80 33.73 -11.76
C GLU A 470 1.41 33.25 -12.19
N ASP A 471 1.28 32.56 -13.33
CA ASP A 471 0.02 31.96 -13.73
C ASP A 471 -0.40 30.82 -12.77
N LEU A 472 0.54 29.95 -12.36
CA LEU A 472 0.28 28.93 -11.33
C LEU A 472 -0.20 29.55 -10.01
N LYS A 473 0.34 30.71 -9.63
CA LYS A 473 -0.11 31.47 -8.46
C LYS A 473 -1.52 32.05 -8.66
N LYS A 474 -1.83 32.62 -9.82
CA LYS A 474 -3.17 33.17 -10.12
C LYS A 474 -4.27 32.11 -10.08
N ILE A 475 -3.97 30.89 -10.55
CA ILE A 475 -4.94 29.78 -10.56
C ILE A 475 -4.97 28.96 -9.24
N GLY A 476 -4.26 29.42 -8.20
CA GLY A 476 -4.34 28.82 -6.86
C GLY A 476 -3.56 27.53 -6.67
N ILE A 477 -2.55 27.25 -7.49
CA ILE A 477 -1.63 26.11 -7.30
C ILE A 477 -0.48 26.47 -6.36
N ILE A 478 -0.01 27.72 -6.45
CA ILE A 478 1.03 28.29 -5.59
C ILE A 478 0.36 29.23 -4.58
N LYS A 479 0.86 29.21 -3.33
CA LYS A 479 0.44 30.12 -2.26
C LYS A 479 0.57 31.59 -2.70
N PRO A 480 -0.23 32.52 -2.16
CA PRO A 480 -0.13 33.95 -2.46
C PRO A 480 1.09 34.59 -1.79
N VAL A 481 2.30 34.21 -2.19
CA VAL A 481 3.58 34.70 -1.65
C VAL A 481 4.08 35.92 -2.42
N SER A 482 4.99 36.68 -1.79
CA SER A 482 5.63 37.83 -2.42
C SER A 482 6.52 37.41 -3.60
N ARG A 483 6.72 38.30 -4.58
CA ARG A 483 7.62 38.05 -5.73
C ARG A 483 9.05 37.76 -5.28
N LYS A 484 9.51 38.42 -4.22
CA LYS A 484 10.83 38.19 -3.59
C LYS A 484 10.94 36.78 -3.02
N THR A 485 9.90 36.32 -2.32
CA THR A 485 9.83 34.95 -1.79
C THR A 485 9.89 33.93 -2.91
N LEU A 486 9.11 34.13 -3.96
CA LEU A 486 9.07 33.22 -5.12
C LEU A 486 10.40 33.22 -5.89
N ALA A 487 11.03 34.39 -6.07
CA ALA A 487 12.36 34.49 -6.69
C ALA A 487 13.43 33.73 -5.89
N LYS A 488 13.44 33.89 -4.57
CA LYS A 488 14.35 33.17 -3.68
C LYS A 488 14.14 31.65 -3.77
N ALA A 489 12.89 31.20 -3.76
CA ALA A 489 12.55 29.78 -3.88
C ALA A 489 13.00 29.18 -5.22
N LEU A 490 12.80 29.90 -6.34
CA LEU A 490 13.24 29.43 -7.66
C LEU A 490 14.76 29.44 -7.82
N ASN A 491 15.45 30.50 -7.38
CA ASN A 491 16.92 30.56 -7.44
C ASN A 491 17.57 29.47 -6.58
N ALA A 492 16.91 29.05 -5.49
CA ALA A 492 17.39 27.96 -4.67
C ALA A 492 17.15 26.60 -5.34
N ALA A 493 15.95 26.35 -5.89
CA ALA A 493 15.58 25.03 -6.36
C ALA A 493 16.01 24.69 -7.80
N LEU A 494 16.30 25.68 -8.65
CA LEU A 494 16.67 25.47 -10.05
C LEU A 494 18.17 25.72 -10.27
N ASN A 495 18.90 24.72 -10.77
CA ASN A 495 20.34 24.81 -10.98
C ASN A 495 20.68 25.83 -12.08
N ASP A 496 21.69 26.68 -11.86
CA ASP A 496 22.11 27.76 -12.78
C ASP A 496 21.03 28.79 -13.14
N PHE A 497 19.91 28.80 -12.40
CA PHE A 497 18.85 29.78 -12.52
C PHE A 497 19.10 30.94 -11.55
N ASN A 498 19.33 32.13 -12.09
CA ASN A 498 19.48 33.35 -11.30
C ASN A 498 18.68 34.47 -11.95
N MET A 499 17.58 34.85 -11.32
CA MET A 499 16.71 35.94 -11.76
C MET A 499 16.82 37.22 -10.91
N GLY A 500 17.81 37.28 -10.01
CA GLY A 500 17.93 38.32 -8.98
C GLY A 500 17.03 38.04 -7.76
N GLU A 501 17.24 38.80 -6.67
CA GLU A 501 16.50 38.63 -5.42
C GLU A 501 15.21 39.47 -5.35
N ASP A 502 15.09 40.52 -6.15
CA ASP A 502 14.00 41.48 -6.04
C ASP A 502 12.69 41.02 -6.69
N GLY A 503 12.74 39.95 -7.50
CA GLY A 503 11.61 39.41 -8.23
C GLY A 503 11.01 40.38 -9.27
N ARG A 504 11.74 41.41 -9.71
CA ARG A 504 11.23 42.38 -10.70
C ARG A 504 10.84 41.71 -12.02
N THR A 505 11.50 40.63 -12.39
CA THR A 505 11.22 39.86 -13.61
C THR A 505 9.80 39.26 -13.63
N PHE A 506 9.17 39.04 -12.46
CA PHE A 506 7.77 38.62 -12.38
C PHE A 506 6.77 39.72 -12.75
N ALA A 507 7.19 40.99 -12.79
CA ALA A 507 6.28 42.11 -13.07
C ALA A 507 5.89 42.21 -14.55
N ASN A 508 6.70 41.63 -15.44
CA ASN A 508 6.56 41.84 -16.89
C ASN A 508 6.36 40.50 -17.57
N GLU A 509 5.11 40.20 -17.94
CA GLU A 509 4.82 39.05 -18.79
C GLU A 509 5.55 39.23 -20.13
N THR A 510 6.36 38.24 -20.51
CA THR A 510 7.09 38.32 -21.78
C THR A 510 6.17 37.91 -22.92
N TYR A 511 6.27 38.60 -24.06
CA TYR A 511 5.54 38.22 -25.27
C TYR A 511 5.76 36.76 -25.67
N GLN A 512 7.00 36.26 -25.49
CA GLN A 512 7.32 34.85 -25.73
C GLN A 512 6.57 33.90 -24.80
N TYR A 513 6.39 34.24 -23.52
CA TYR A 513 5.60 33.41 -22.62
C TYR A 513 4.16 33.27 -23.13
N SER A 514 3.46 34.37 -23.32
CA SER A 514 2.04 34.35 -23.67
C SER A 514 1.78 33.69 -25.02
N LYS A 515 2.67 33.90 -26.01
CA LYS A 515 2.47 33.40 -27.36
C LYS A 515 2.95 31.97 -27.56
N ASP A 516 4.17 31.66 -27.13
CA ASP A 516 4.87 30.45 -27.57
C ASP A 516 4.85 29.37 -26.48
N PHE A 517 4.94 29.75 -25.21
CA PHE A 517 5.15 28.79 -24.11
C PHE A 517 3.90 28.50 -23.29
N LYS A 518 3.02 29.48 -23.08
CA LYS A 518 1.82 29.33 -22.24
C LYS A 518 0.92 28.17 -22.72
N PRO A 519 0.55 28.05 -24.02
CA PRO A 519 -0.22 26.90 -24.49
C PRO A 519 0.49 25.55 -24.30
N GLN A 520 1.83 25.52 -24.49
CA GLN A 520 2.61 24.30 -24.29
C GLN A 520 2.61 23.88 -22.82
N LEU A 521 2.88 24.82 -21.92
CA LEU A 521 2.99 24.58 -20.49
C LEU A 521 1.65 24.23 -19.86
N TYR A 522 0.56 24.87 -20.28
CA TYR A 522 -0.77 24.51 -19.80
C TYR A 522 -1.15 23.10 -20.22
N LYS A 523 -0.89 22.72 -21.49
CA LYS A 523 -1.10 21.35 -21.95
C LYS A 523 -0.26 20.33 -21.20
N LEU A 524 1.04 20.60 -21.02
CA LEU A 524 1.98 19.70 -20.35
C LEU A 524 1.68 19.55 -18.84
N ALA A 525 1.17 20.61 -18.21
CA ALA A 525 0.79 20.63 -16.80
C ALA A 525 -0.70 20.32 -16.57
N ASN A 526 -1.43 19.91 -17.61
CA ASN A 526 -2.86 19.60 -17.55
C ASN A 526 -3.71 20.73 -16.93
N LEU A 527 -3.47 21.97 -17.37
CA LEU A 527 -4.15 23.20 -16.93
C LEU A 527 -5.16 23.73 -17.97
N ASP A 528 -5.28 23.07 -19.12
CA ASP A 528 -6.28 23.37 -20.15
C ASP A 528 -7.64 22.77 -19.74
N SER A 529 -8.34 23.42 -18.80
CA SER A 529 -9.72 23.05 -18.40
C SER A 529 -10.75 24.09 -18.79
#